data_AF-A0A497UK26-F1
#
_entry.id   AF-A0A497UK26-F1
#
_cell.length_a   1.000
_cell.length_b   1.000
_cell.length_c   1.000
_cell.angle_alpha   90.00
_cell.angle_beta   90.00
_cell.angle_gamma   90.00
#
_symmetry.space_group_name_H-M   'P 1'
#
loop_
_entity.id
_entity.type
_entity.pdbx_description
1 polymer ?
#
loop_
_entity_poly.entity_id
_entity_poly.type
_entity_poly.pdbx_seq_one_letter_code
_entity_poly.pdbx_strand_id
1 'polypeptide(L)'
;MTIVNSKIWVSSHWSYEFQSFMEVKSNKKLLDAFEKQYELEDSQEFEVIEITEKPKWFTPKTEEHYIIKKSNLYNDFRIFIDKQTKNLFITCSQL
;
A
#
# COMPACT_ATOMS: atom_id res chain seq x y z
N MET A 1 -1.21 -13.72 9.75
CA MET A 1 -1.22 -12.79 8.60
C MET A 1 -1.06 -13.63 7.35
N THR A 2 -1.84 -13.36 6.31
CA THR A 2 -1.74 -14.11 5.04
C THR A 2 -1.56 -13.11 3.91
N ILE A 3 -0.43 -13.19 3.23
CA ILE A 3 -0.16 -12.45 2.00
C ILE A 3 -0.89 -13.17 0.87
N VAL A 4 -1.71 -12.44 0.12
CA VAL A 4 -2.45 -12.97 -1.03
C VAL A 4 -1.60 -12.79 -2.30
N ASN A 5 -1.07 -11.59 -2.49
CA ASN A 5 -0.22 -11.24 -3.62
C ASN A 5 0.90 -10.30 -3.16
N SER A 6 2.05 -10.35 -3.82
CA SER A 6 3.15 -9.40 -3.61
C SER A 6 3.96 -9.23 -4.89
N LYS A 7 4.35 -7.99 -5.19
CA LYS A 7 5.36 -7.64 -6.21
C LYS A 7 6.33 -6.64 -5.60
N ILE A 8 7.62 -6.87 -5.78
CA ILE A 8 8.66 -5.91 -5.43
C ILE A 8 9.52 -5.71 -6.68
N TRP A 9 9.79 -4.45 -6.99
CA TRP A 9 10.79 -4.02 -7.94
C TRP A 9 11.89 -3.28 -7.20
N VAL A 10 13.13 -3.51 -7.59
CA VAL A 10 14.32 -2.86 -7.04
C VAL A 10 15.18 -2.42 -8.23
N SER A 11 15.72 -1.21 -8.17
CA SER A 11 16.63 -0.72 -9.22
C SER A 11 17.87 -1.61 -9.32
N SER A 12 18.33 -1.82 -10.55
CA SER A 12 19.57 -2.56 -10.84
C SER A 12 20.83 -1.69 -10.73
N HIS A 13 20.66 -0.37 -10.52
CA HIS A 13 21.76 0.59 -10.39
C HIS A 13 22.03 0.89 -8.90
N TRP A 14 23.09 1.64 -8.60
CA TRP A 14 23.53 1.92 -7.22
C TRP A 14 22.59 2.85 -6.42
N SER A 15 21.49 3.31 -7.01
CA SER A 15 20.43 4.00 -6.28
C SER A 15 19.58 2.98 -5.53
N TYR A 16 19.34 3.22 -4.24
CA TYR A 16 18.54 2.35 -3.36
C TYR A 16 17.03 2.52 -3.64
N GLU A 17 16.66 2.56 -4.92
CA GLU A 17 15.29 2.73 -5.37
C GLU A 17 14.54 1.41 -5.31
N PHE A 18 13.32 1.47 -4.80
CA PHE A 18 12.44 0.32 -4.81
C PHE A 18 10.99 0.74 -4.90
N GLN A 19 10.16 -0.20 -5.34
CA GLN A 19 8.71 -0.11 -5.24
C GLN A 19 8.13 -1.45 -4.85
N SER A 20 7.21 -1.45 -3.89
CA SER A 20 6.52 -2.64 -3.44
C SER A 20 5.01 -2.48 -3.54
N PHE A 21 4.35 -3.58 -3.89
CA PHE A 21 2.89 -3.75 -3.87
C PHE A 21 2.58 -5.03 -3.11
N MET A 22 1.67 -4.98 -2.15
CA MET A 22 1.26 -6.15 -1.36
C MET A 22 -0.26 -6.17 -1.18
N GLU A 23 -0.86 -7.33 -1.29
CA GLU A 23 -2.24 -7.59 -0.86
C GLU A 23 -2.20 -8.53 0.35
N VAL A 24 -2.84 -8.12 1.44
CA VAL A 24 -2.85 -8.86 2.70
C VAL A 24 -4.28 -9.06 3.18
N LYS A 25 -4.62 -10.28 3.57
CA LYS A 25 -5.85 -10.52 4.34
C LYS A 25 -5.71 -9.87 5.71
N SER A 26 -6.49 -8.82 5.93
CA SER A 26 -6.40 -8.04 7.15
C SER A 26 -7.00 -8.77 8.34
N ASN A 27 -6.50 -8.41 9.52
CA ASN A 27 -7.26 -8.48 10.75
C ASN A 27 -7.06 -7.17 11.50
N LYS A 28 -7.96 -6.87 12.45
CA LYS A 28 -7.93 -5.61 13.20
C LYS A 28 -6.55 -5.33 13.82
N LYS A 29 -5.95 -6.35 14.44
CA LYS A 29 -4.63 -6.25 15.09
C LYS A 29 -3.52 -5.79 14.13
N LEU A 30 -3.55 -6.23 12.88
CA LEU A 30 -2.56 -5.86 11.88
C LEU A 30 -2.73 -4.39 11.47
N LEU A 31 -3.97 -3.96 11.21
CA LEU A 31 -4.25 -2.57 10.87
C LEU A 31 -3.85 -1.64 12.03
N ASP A 32 -4.25 -1.95 13.26
CA ASP A 32 -3.89 -1.18 14.46
C ASP A 32 -2.36 -1.06 14.61
N ALA A 33 -1.62 -2.12 14.27
CA ALA A 33 -0.16 -2.10 14.30
C ALA A 33 0.44 -1.20 13.21
N PHE A 34 -0.12 -1.23 11.98
CA PHE A 34 0.30 -0.34 10.90
C PHE A 34 0.00 1.12 11.22
N GLU A 35 -1.20 1.43 11.72
CA GLU A 35 -1.60 2.79 12.08
C GLU A 35 -0.67 3.38 13.14
N LYS A 36 -0.30 2.58 14.15
CA LYS A 36 0.63 3.01 15.20
C LYS A 36 2.07 3.15 14.70
N GLN A 37 2.55 2.19 13.92
CA GLN A 37 3.96 2.15 13.51
C GLN A 37 4.31 3.21 12.45
N TYR A 38 3.36 3.51 11.56
CA TYR A 38 3.59 4.38 10.41
C TYR A 38 2.83 5.71 10.49
N GLU A 39 2.22 6.02 11.62
CA GLU A 39 1.46 7.26 11.86
C GLU A 39 0.50 7.54 10.70
N LEU A 40 -0.41 6.60 10.48
CA LEU A 40 -1.30 6.63 9.32
C LEU A 40 -2.47 7.61 9.53
N GLU A 41 -2.70 8.45 8.54
CA GLU A 41 -3.83 9.38 8.48
C GLU A 41 -4.73 9.08 7.29
N ASP A 42 -6.00 9.48 7.39
CA ASP A 42 -6.94 9.33 6.28
C ASP A 42 -6.54 10.27 5.12
N SER A 43 -6.67 9.76 3.90
CA SER A 43 -6.32 10.46 2.67
C SER A 43 -7.45 10.36 1.65
N GLN A 44 -7.50 11.34 0.74
CA GLN A 44 -8.35 11.29 -0.46
C GLN A 44 -7.53 11.02 -1.73
N GLU A 45 -6.21 10.88 -1.61
CA GLU A 45 -5.34 10.62 -2.76
C GLU A 45 -5.34 9.13 -3.11
N PHE A 46 -6.06 8.76 -4.17
CA PHE A 46 -6.05 7.39 -4.69
C PHE A 46 -4.82 7.04 -5.54
N GLU A 47 -4.02 8.04 -5.88
CA GLU A 47 -2.86 7.87 -6.75
C GLU A 47 -1.74 7.11 -6.05
N VAL A 48 -1.11 6.22 -6.83
CA VAL A 48 0.11 5.52 -6.45
C VAL A 48 1.22 6.08 -7.31
N ILE A 49 2.36 6.40 -6.69
CA ILE A 49 3.56 6.78 -7.45
C ILE A 49 4.01 5.55 -8.23
N GLU A 50 4.05 5.62 -9.55
CA GLU A 50 4.43 4.48 -10.40
C GLU A 50 5.89 4.62 -10.86
N ILE A 51 6.79 3.92 -10.17
CA ILE A 51 8.18 3.70 -10.64
C ILE A 51 8.19 2.51 -11.62
N THR A 52 7.38 1.49 -11.32
CA THR A 52 7.10 0.35 -12.19
C THR A 52 5.59 0.22 -12.43
N GLU A 53 5.22 -0.54 -13.47
CA GLU A 53 3.82 -0.83 -13.77
C GLU A 53 3.09 -1.40 -12.54
N LYS A 54 2.00 -0.74 -12.16
CA LYS A 54 1.11 -1.18 -11.08
C LYS A 54 0.48 -2.53 -11.45
N PRO A 55 0.58 -3.57 -10.58
CA PRO A 55 -0.04 -4.86 -10.87
C PRO A 55 -1.56 -4.74 -11.04
N LYS A 56 -2.13 -5.47 -11.99
CA LYS A 56 -3.60 -5.51 -12.22
C LYS A 56 -4.40 -5.96 -11.00
N TRP A 57 -3.79 -6.76 -10.12
CA TRP A 57 -4.42 -7.21 -8.88
C TRP A 57 -4.33 -6.18 -7.75
N PHE A 58 -3.52 -5.12 -7.89
CA PHE A 58 -3.36 -4.08 -6.89
C PHE A 58 -4.41 -2.99 -7.11
N THR A 59 -5.29 -2.81 -6.10
CA THR A 59 -6.46 -1.90 -6.15
C THR A 59 -7.29 -2.05 -7.44
N PRO A 60 -7.89 -3.24 -7.70
CA PRO A 60 -8.60 -3.52 -8.95
C PRO A 60 -9.97 -2.83 -9.09
N LYS A 61 -10.47 -2.19 -8.02
CA LYS A 61 -11.75 -1.47 -7.99
C LYS A 61 -11.49 0.05 -8.07
N THR A 62 -12.57 0.81 -8.24
CA THR A 62 -12.56 2.28 -8.17
C THR A 62 -12.37 2.81 -6.75
N GLU A 63 -11.95 4.07 -6.63
CA GLU A 63 -11.59 4.75 -5.38
C GLU A 63 -12.66 4.62 -4.28
N GLU A 64 -13.95 4.75 -4.62
CA GLU A 64 -15.04 4.73 -3.65
C GLU A 64 -15.14 3.42 -2.86
N HIS A 65 -14.49 2.35 -3.32
CA HIS A 65 -14.44 1.05 -2.65
C HIS A 65 -13.38 0.98 -1.55
N TYR A 66 -12.53 1.99 -1.41
CA TYR A 66 -11.39 1.98 -0.50
C TYR A 66 -11.48 3.08 0.56
N ILE A 67 -10.96 2.76 1.75
CA ILE A 67 -10.50 3.76 2.72
C ILE A 67 -9.01 3.89 2.48
N ILE A 68 -8.52 5.11 2.27
CA ILE A 68 -7.13 5.35 1.93
C ILE A 68 -6.45 5.95 3.15
N LYS A 69 -5.31 5.36 3.50
CA LYS A 69 -4.45 5.88 4.55
C LYS A 69 -3.06 6.13 4.00
N LYS A 70 -2.44 7.24 4.41
CA LYS A 70 -1.05 7.58 4.08
C LYS A 70 -0.22 7.77 5.35
N SER A 71 1.07 7.47 5.27
CA SER A 71 1.99 7.73 6.37
C SER A 71 2.46 9.18 6.37
N ASN A 72 2.54 9.80 7.54
CA ASN A 72 3.23 11.08 7.70
C ASN A 72 4.76 10.95 7.73
N LEU A 73 5.26 9.73 7.98
CA LEU A 73 6.70 9.46 8.10
C LEU A 73 7.34 9.13 6.75
N TYR A 74 6.57 8.56 5.83
CA TYR A 74 7.04 8.08 4.54
C TYR A 74 6.10 8.54 3.43
N ASN A 75 6.55 9.51 2.62
CA ASN A 75 5.74 10.18 1.58
C ASN A 75 5.00 9.22 0.63
N ASP A 76 5.61 8.06 0.37
CA ASP A 76 5.12 7.12 -0.64
C ASP A 76 4.42 5.90 -0.04
N PHE A 77 4.36 5.80 1.30
CA PHE A 77 3.70 4.70 1.99
C PHE A 77 2.19 4.94 2.05
N ARG A 78 1.42 4.07 1.40
CA ARG A 78 -0.04 4.11 1.38
C ARG A 78 -0.63 2.73 1.65
N ILE A 79 -1.78 2.73 2.34
CA ILE A 79 -2.62 1.57 2.54
C ILE A 79 -4.02 1.87 2.01
N PHE A 80 -4.50 1.05 1.08
CA PHE A 80 -5.87 1.05 0.60
C PHE A 80 -6.61 -0.12 1.26
N ILE A 81 -7.67 0.19 2.00
CA ILE A 81 -8.45 -0.78 2.75
C ILE A 81 -9.77 -1.00 2.02
N ASP A 82 -9.99 -2.20 1.48
CA ASP A 82 -11.24 -2.52 0.79
C ASP A 82 -12.41 -2.49 1.78
N LYS A 83 -13.44 -1.67 1.52
CA LYS A 83 -14.59 -1.49 2.43
C LYS A 83 -15.39 -2.77 2.63
N GLN A 84 -15.43 -3.67 1.65
CA GLN A 84 -16.21 -4.90 1.64
C GLN A 84 -15.44 -6.08 2.23
N THR A 85 -14.23 -6.34 1.74
CA THR A 85 -13.42 -7.51 2.13
C THR A 85 -12.52 -7.22 3.33
N LYS A 86 -12.25 -5.95 3.61
CA LYS A 86 -11.25 -5.48 4.57
C LYS A 86 -9.81 -5.87 4.21
N ASN A 87 -9.55 -6.40 3.01
CA ASN A 87 -8.18 -6.65 2.56
C ASN A 87 -7.39 -5.33 2.52
N LEU A 88 -6.11 -5.40 2.87
CA LEU A 88 -5.18 -4.29 2.77
C LEU A 88 -4.41 -4.42 1.46
N PHE A 89 -4.33 -3.32 0.72
CA PHE A 89 -3.43 -3.15 -0.41
C PHE A 89 -2.39 -2.11 0.01
N ILE A 90 -1.13 -2.52 0.14
CA ILE A 90 -0.05 -1.72 0.70
C ILE A 90 0.94 -1.42 -0.42
N THR A 91 1.29 -0.14 -0.57
CA THR A 91 2.36 0.30 -1.46
C THR A 91 3.35 1.17 -0.70
N CYS A 92 4.61 1.08 -1.11
CA CYS A 92 5.69 1.93 -0.63
C CYS A 92 6.74 2.00 -1.74
N SER A 93 7.29 3.19 -1.94
CA SER A 93 8.43 3.42 -2.81
C SER A 93 9.48 4.29 -2.13
N GLN A 94 10.70 4.18 -2.64
CA GLN A 94 11.78 5.10 -2.37
C GLN A 94 12.46 5.41 -3.71
N LEU A 95 12.68 6.69 -3.95
CA LEU A 95 13.46 7.23 -5.06
C LEU A 95 14.86 7.65 -4.57
#